data_AF-G5C8Y4-F1
#
_entry.id   AF-G5C8Y4-F1
#
_cell.length_a   1.000
_cell.length_b   1.000
_cell.length_c   1.000
_cell.angle_alpha   90.00
_cell.angle_beta   90.00
_cell.angle_gamma   90.00
#
_symmetry.space_group_name_H-M   'P 1'
#
loop_
_entity.id
_entity.type
_entity.pdbx_description
1 polymer ?
#
loop_
_entity_poly.entity_id
_entity_poly.type
_entity_poly.pdbx_seq_one_letter_code
_entity_poly.pdbx_strand_id
1 'polypeptide(L)'
;MADKEAAFDDTVEERVINEEYKIWKKNTPSLYNLVMTHALEWPSLTAQWLPDITRPEGKYFSIHRLVLGTHTSDEQNHLMIASVQLPNDDA
;
A
#
# COMPACT_ATOMS: atom_id res chain seq x y z
N MET A 1 14.96 26.64 -19.71
CA MET A 1 14.72 27.40 -18.46
C MET A 1 13.51 26.83 -17.75
N ALA A 2 12.38 26.66 -18.44
CA ALA A 2 11.18 25.98 -17.93
C ALA A 2 11.46 24.59 -17.31
N ASP A 3 12.23 23.71 -17.98
CA ASP A 3 12.51 22.36 -17.44
C ASP A 3 13.37 22.37 -16.16
N LYS A 4 14.19 23.42 -15.95
CA LYS A 4 14.99 23.57 -14.72
C LYS A 4 14.16 24.12 -13.57
N GLU A 5 13.18 24.98 -13.85
CA GLU A 5 12.24 25.49 -12.84
C GLU A 5 11.27 24.38 -12.42
N ALA A 6 10.75 23.58 -13.35
CA ALA A 6 9.92 22.41 -13.05
C ALA A 6 10.67 21.38 -12.19
N ALA A 7 11.89 21.02 -12.56
CA ALA A 7 12.70 20.09 -11.77
C ALA A 7 13.05 20.64 -10.37
N PHE A 8 13.18 21.96 -10.21
CA PHE A 8 13.40 22.57 -8.89
C PHE A 8 12.14 22.49 -8.02
N ASP A 9 10.97 22.75 -8.60
CA ASP A 9 9.68 22.65 -7.91
C ASP A 9 9.42 21.21 -7.41
N ASP A 10 9.66 20.21 -8.26
CA ASP A 10 9.54 18.78 -7.92
C ASP A 10 10.42 18.41 -6.72
N THR A 11 11.65 18.94 -6.62
CA THR A 11 12.55 18.64 -5.49
C THR A 11 12.07 19.26 -4.17
N VAL A 12 11.44 20.43 -4.24
CA VAL A 12 10.87 21.08 -3.05
C VAL A 12 9.64 20.32 -2.60
N GLU A 13 8.76 19.93 -3.53
CA GLU A 13 7.57 19.13 -3.26
C GLU A 13 7.93 17.77 -2.65
N GLU A 14 8.90 17.05 -3.22
CA GLU A 14 9.36 15.76 -2.68
C GLU A 14 9.88 15.89 -1.24
N ARG A 15 10.57 16.98 -0.91
CA ARG A 15 11.02 17.24 0.46
C ARG A 15 9.84 17.43 1.41
N VAL A 16 8.83 18.19 1.01
CA VAL A 16 7.62 18.42 1.81
C VAL A 16 6.88 17.10 2.03
N ILE A 17 6.65 16.32 0.97
CA ILE A 17 6.01 14.99 1.05
C ILE A 17 6.75 14.08 2.05
N ASN A 18 8.08 14.06 2.00
CA ASN A 18 8.90 13.25 2.90
C ASN A 18 8.80 13.71 4.37
N GLU A 19 8.70 15.00 4.65
CA GLU A 19 8.52 15.54 6.00
C GLU A 19 7.12 15.20 6.55
N GLU A 20 6.08 15.42 5.75
CA GLU A 20 4.69 15.10 6.10
C GLU A 20 4.51 13.59 6.34
N TYR A 21 5.08 12.74 5.49
CA TYR A 21 5.07 11.29 5.68
C TYR A 21 5.70 10.89 7.02
N LYS A 22 6.83 11.50 7.41
CA LYS A 22 7.48 11.21 8.70
C LYS A 22 6.61 11.64 9.88
N ILE A 23 5.94 12.78 9.79
CA ILE A 23 5.02 13.25 10.83
C ILE A 23 3.82 12.30 10.94
N TRP A 24 3.18 11.97 9.81
CA TRP A 24 2.10 10.99 9.76
C TRP A 24 2.51 9.67 10.39
N LYS A 25 3.68 9.12 10.00
CA LYS A 25 4.21 7.85 10.51
C LYS A 25 4.47 7.86 12.03
N LYS A 26 4.87 9.00 12.61
CA LYS A 26 4.99 9.13 14.07
C LYS A 26 3.64 9.10 14.77
N ASN A 27 2.59 9.58 14.11
CA ASN A 27 1.24 9.67 14.67
C ASN A 27 0.39 8.42 14.42
N THR A 28 0.81 7.49 13.56
CA THR A 28 0.01 6.30 13.21
C THR A 28 -0.48 5.47 14.40
N PRO A 29 0.27 5.27 15.51
CA PRO A 29 -0.24 4.50 16.65
C PRO A 29 -1.44 5.14 17.34
N SER A 30 -1.61 6.46 17.21
CA SER A 30 -2.75 7.19 17.75
C SER A 30 -3.90 7.32 16.75
N LEU A 31 -3.64 7.13 15.45
CA LEU A 31 -4.61 7.37 14.38
C LEU A 31 -5.31 6.09 13.89
N TYR A 32 -4.65 4.95 13.96
CA TYR A 32 -5.14 3.71 13.35
C TYR A 32 -4.98 2.52 14.30
N ASN A 33 -5.96 1.62 14.31
CA ASN A 33 -5.82 0.33 14.98
C ASN A 33 -4.90 -0.63 14.22
N LEU A 34 -4.82 -0.50 12.89
CA LEU A 34 -3.97 -1.30 12.02
C LEU A 34 -3.50 -0.47 10.82
N VAL A 35 -2.20 -0.54 10.53
CA VAL A 35 -1.61 -0.06 9.28
C VAL A 35 -0.70 -1.15 8.74
N MET A 36 -0.94 -1.56 7.50
CA MET A 36 -0.08 -2.49 6.77
C MET A 36 0.46 -1.78 5.54
N THR A 37 1.77 -1.83 5.34
CA THR A 37 2.43 -1.21 4.18
C THR A 37 3.26 -2.25 3.48
N HIS A 38 3.07 -2.36 2.16
CA HIS A 38 3.83 -3.26 1.31
C HIS A 38 4.20 -2.52 0.03
N ALA A 39 5.49 -2.52 -0.31
CA ALA A 39 5.96 -1.97 -1.58
C ALA A 39 5.81 -3.05 -2.66
N LEU A 40 4.95 -2.77 -3.65
CA LEU A 40 4.81 -3.64 -4.82
C LEU A 40 6.00 -3.42 -5.77
N GLU A 41 6.36 -4.46 -6.51
CA GLU A 41 7.39 -4.39 -7.55
C GLU A 41 6.98 -3.44 -8.68
N TRP A 42 5.73 -3.54 -9.11
CA TRP A 42 5.12 -2.68 -10.12
C TRP A 42 3.87 -2.01 -9.57
N PRO A 43 3.55 -0.77 -10.00
CA PRO A 43 2.35 -0.09 -9.55
C PRO A 43 1.09 -0.85 -10.00
N SER A 44 0.08 -0.86 -9.14
CA SER A 44 -1.25 -1.38 -9.49
C SER A 44 -2.21 -0.22 -9.71
N LEU A 45 -2.90 -0.22 -10.85
CA LEU A 45 -3.96 0.75 -11.16
C LEU A 45 -5.35 0.29 -10.66
N THR A 46 -5.42 -0.88 -10.01
CA THR A 46 -6.66 -1.44 -9.43
C THR A 46 -6.39 -2.06 -8.07
N ALA A 47 -7.37 -2.02 -7.17
CA ALA A 47 -7.31 -2.73 -5.90
C ALA A 47 -8.74 -3.12 -5.48
N GLN A 48 -9.01 -4.41 -5.34
CA GLN A 48 -10.34 -4.90 -4.99
C GLN A 48 -10.27 -6.08 -4.03
N TRP A 49 -10.94 -5.96 -2.88
CA TRP A 49 -11.11 -7.07 -1.96
C TRP A 49 -12.01 -8.14 -2.57
N LEU A 50 -11.61 -9.40 -2.44
CA LEU A 50 -12.49 -10.53 -2.72
C LEU A 50 -13.33 -10.85 -1.47
N PRO A 51 -14.56 -11.35 -1.65
CA PRO A 51 -15.50 -11.58 -0.55
C PRO A 51 -15.12 -12.78 0.32
N ASP A 52 -14.22 -13.64 -0.13
CA ASP A 52 -13.84 -14.83 0.61
C ASP A 52 -12.86 -14.51 1.74
N ILE A 53 -13.18 -15.05 2.92
CA ILE A 53 -12.40 -14.89 4.13
C ILE A 53 -12.17 -16.29 4.68
N THR A 54 -10.91 -16.67 4.85
CA THR A 54 -10.54 -17.95 5.48
C THR A 54 -10.07 -17.70 6.91
N ARG A 55 -10.67 -18.37 7.89
CA ARG A 55 -10.28 -18.29 9.30
C ARG A 55 -9.70 -19.64 9.74
N PRO A 56 -8.37 -19.81 9.76
CA PRO A 56 -7.76 -21.06 10.17
C PRO A 56 -8.06 -21.36 11.65
N GLU A 57 -8.40 -22.60 11.98
CA GLU A 57 -8.68 -23.01 13.35
C GLU A 57 -7.45 -22.76 14.26
N GLY A 58 -7.69 -22.19 15.44
CA GLY A 58 -6.65 -21.92 16.43
C GLY A 58 -5.68 -20.78 16.07
N LYS A 59 -6.00 -19.93 15.07
CA LYS A 59 -5.22 -18.73 14.72
C LYS A 59 -5.96 -17.44 15.06
N TYR A 60 -5.21 -16.41 15.47
CA TYR A 60 -5.72 -15.08 15.80
C TYR A 60 -5.81 -14.13 14.60
N PHE A 61 -5.85 -14.67 13.38
CA PHE A 61 -5.95 -13.88 12.15
C PHE A 61 -6.91 -14.52 11.16
N SER A 62 -7.51 -13.70 10.31
CA SER A 62 -8.21 -14.10 9.10
C SER A 62 -7.33 -13.85 7.88
N ILE A 63 -7.48 -14.71 6.87
CA ILE A 63 -6.85 -14.56 5.57
C ILE A 63 -7.90 -13.96 4.63
N HIS A 64 -7.59 -12.77 4.14
CA HIS A 64 -8.35 -12.05 3.13
C HIS A 64 -7.57 -12.06 1.81
N ARG A 65 -8.27 -11.92 0.68
CA ARG A 65 -7.64 -11.81 -0.63
C ARG A 65 -7.92 -10.47 -1.29
N LEU A 66 -6.91 -9.92 -1.94
CA LEU A 66 -6.96 -8.65 -2.66
C LEU A 66 -6.51 -8.87 -4.10
N VAL A 67 -7.33 -8.47 -5.07
CA VAL A 67 -6.97 -8.45 -6.48
C VAL A 67 -6.23 -7.16 -6.78
N LEU A 68 -5.07 -7.30 -7.41
CA LEU A 68 -4.20 -6.24 -7.89
C LEU A 68 -3.82 -6.52 -9.35
N GLY A 69 -3.41 -5.50 -10.08
CA GLY A 69 -2.77 -5.65 -11.39
C GLY A 69 -1.33 -5.16 -11.33
N THR A 70 -0.55 -5.48 -12.35
CA THR A 70 0.70 -4.76 -12.62
C THR A 70 0.47 -3.70 -13.70
N HIS A 71 1.28 -2.66 -13.68
CA HIS A 71 1.42 -1.71 -14.77
C HIS A 71 2.90 -1.52 -15.10
N THR A 72 3.38 -2.40 -15.98
CA THR A 72 4.76 -2.45 -16.48
C THR A 72 4.88 -1.67 -17.80
N SER A 73 6.08 -1.18 -18.11
CA SER A 73 6.36 -0.48 -19.39
C SER A 73 6.56 -1.47 -20.54
N ASP A 74 7.52 -2.39 -20.41
CA ASP A 74 7.94 -3.30 -21.50
C ASP A 74 7.86 -4.79 -21.13
N GLU A 75 7.39 -5.11 -19.92
CA GLU A 75 7.22 -6.50 -19.44
C GLU A 75 5.76 -6.96 -19.54
N GLN A 76 5.53 -8.27 -19.49
CA GLN A 76 4.18 -8.83 -19.47
C GLN A 76 3.44 -8.40 -18.19
N ASN A 77 2.22 -7.87 -18.35
CA ASN A 77 1.37 -7.54 -17.22
C ASN A 77 0.65 -8.78 -16.67
N HIS A 78 0.40 -8.76 -15.36
CA HIS A 78 -0.21 -9.85 -14.61
C HIS A 78 -1.40 -9.38 -13.78
N LEU A 79 -2.37 -10.28 -13.62
CA LEU A 79 -3.37 -10.20 -12.57
C LEU A 79 -2.82 -10.92 -11.34
N MET A 80 -2.80 -10.23 -10.20
CA MET A 80 -2.25 -10.73 -8.95
C MET A 80 -3.36 -10.91 -7.92
N ILE A 81 -3.29 -12.01 -7.16
CA ILE A 81 -4.13 -12.21 -5.96
C ILE A 81 -3.19 -12.19 -4.76
N ALA A 82 -3.22 -11.11 -4.00
CA ALA A 82 -2.47 -10.98 -2.76
C ALA A 82 -3.27 -11.62 -1.60
N SER A 83 -2.56 -12.30 -0.70
CA SER A 83 -3.11 -12.83 0.54
C SER A 83 -2.73 -11.93 1.70
N VAL A 84 -3.72 -11.37 2.39
CA VAL A 84 -3.54 -10.46 3.52
C VAL A 84 -3.99 -11.16 4.80
N GLN A 85 -3.10 -11.26 5.78
CA GLN A 85 -3.42 -11.75 7.11
C GLN A 85 -3.81 -10.57 7.99
N LEU A 86 -5.08 -10.50 8.37
CA LEU A 86 -5.60 -9.46 9.27
C LEU A 86 -5.80 -10.04 10.66
N PRO A 87 -5.40 -9.34 11.74
CA PRO A 87 -5.73 -9.76 13.10
C PRO A 87 -7.26 -9.81 13.27
N ASN A 88 -7.75 -10.78 14.03
CA ASN A 88 -9.16 -10.83 14.41
C ASN A 88 -9.48 -9.68 15.38
N ASP A 89 -10.73 -9.19 15.37
CA ASP A 89 -11.19 -8.08 16.22
C ASP A 89 -11.10 -8.36 17.73
N ASP A 90 -10.93 -9.63 18.14
CA ASP A 90 -10.86 -10.09 19.53
C ASP A 90 -9.44 -10.08 20.13
N ALA A 91 -8.46 -9.41 19.49
CA ALA A 91 -7.07 -9.31 19.95
C ALA A 91 -6.74 -7.96 20.60
#